data_AF-A0A0L0HBM3-F1
#
_entry.id   AF-A0A0L0HBM3-F1
#
_cell.length_a   1.000
_cell.length_b   1.000
_cell.length_c   1.000
_cell.angle_alpha   90.00
_cell.angle_beta   90.00
_cell.angle_gamma   90.00
#
_symmetry.space_group_name_H-M   'P 1'
#
loop_
_entity.id
_entity.type
_entity.pdbx_description
1 polymer ?
#
loop_
_entity_poly.entity_id
_entity_poly.type
_entity_poly.pdbx_seq_one_letter_code
_entity_poly.pdbx_strand_id
1 'polypeptide(L)'
;MSDLYNKLASGLRETNQNPAFHYLSGSPWNLFRPLLNFTQEFKFPPGQFILRDLAVLDGSFIDFLTQSKTYKLERIELLLRSFPNRKLIMFGDSTEADPEIYGEVARRFPNNVSCISIRRVTGVNAGKEKTQLADDRFEKAFANVDKSKWRTFADATEISADSLAKGLCQNA
;
A
#
# COMPACT_ATOMS: atom_id res chain seq x y z
N MET A 1 -1.54 2.90 -13.06
CA MET A 1 -1.88 2.16 -11.82
C MET A 1 -3.20 1.40 -11.92
N SER A 2 -4.32 2.01 -12.32
CA SER A 2 -5.62 1.30 -12.45
C SER A 2 -5.53 0.06 -13.34
N ASP A 3 -4.85 0.16 -14.50
CA ASP A 3 -4.63 -0.99 -15.39
C ASP A 3 -3.88 -2.14 -14.71
N LEU A 4 -2.83 -1.84 -13.94
CA LEU A 4 -2.09 -2.84 -13.17
C LEU A 4 -3.01 -3.55 -12.18
N TYR A 5 -3.82 -2.80 -11.44
CA TYR A 5 -4.73 -3.37 -10.44
C TYR A 5 -5.83 -4.22 -11.07
N ASN A 6 -6.39 -3.79 -12.21
CA ASN A 6 -7.37 -4.57 -12.94
C ASN A 6 -6.77 -5.87 -13.50
N LYS A 7 -5.57 -5.80 -14.10
CA LYS A 7 -4.86 -6.99 -14.58
C LYS A 7 -4.56 -7.96 -13.44
N LEU A 8 -4.09 -7.44 -12.29
CA LEU A 8 -3.85 -8.25 -11.10
C LEU A 8 -5.13 -8.91 -10.58
N ALA A 9 -6.24 -8.16 -10.51
CA ALA A 9 -7.52 -8.70 -10.10
C ALA A 9 -7.99 -9.85 -11.00
N SER A 10 -7.86 -9.69 -12.33
CA SER A 10 -8.18 -10.72 -13.30
C SER A 10 -7.26 -11.94 -13.16
N GLY A 11 -5.94 -11.74 -13.11
CA GLY A 11 -4.99 -12.85 -12.95
C GLY A 11 -5.21 -13.64 -11.65
N LEU A 12 -5.52 -12.96 -10.54
CA LEU A 12 -5.86 -13.63 -9.27
C LEU A 12 -7.13 -14.49 -9.44
N ARG A 13 -8.16 -13.99 -10.14
CA ARG A 13 -9.38 -14.75 -10.43
C ARG A 13 -9.13 -15.97 -11.31
N GLU A 14 -8.24 -15.86 -12.29
CA GLU A 14 -7.83 -16.99 -13.13
C GLU A 14 -7.13 -18.09 -12.30
N THR A 15 -6.42 -17.71 -11.25
CA THR A 15 -5.85 -18.66 -10.26
C THR A 15 -6.85 -19.14 -9.20
N ASN A 16 -8.15 -18.97 -9.45
CA ASN A 16 -9.25 -19.32 -8.54
C ASN A 16 -9.20 -18.60 -7.17
N GLN A 17 -8.62 -17.40 -7.14
CA GLN A 17 -8.64 -16.53 -5.97
C GLN A 17 -9.72 -15.44 -6.13
N ASN A 18 -10.23 -14.94 -5.01
CA ASN A 18 -11.18 -13.82 -5.02
C ASN A 18 -10.60 -12.63 -4.25
N PRO A 19 -9.95 -11.67 -4.94
CA PRO A 19 -9.31 -10.53 -4.29
C PRO A 19 -10.35 -9.48 -3.87
N ALA A 20 -10.16 -8.93 -2.67
CA ALA A 20 -10.86 -7.76 -2.18
C ALA A 20 -9.92 -6.55 -2.19
N PHE A 21 -10.40 -5.41 -2.67
CA PHE A 21 -9.63 -4.16 -2.69
C PHE A 21 -9.97 -3.29 -1.49
N HIS A 22 -8.94 -2.79 -0.81
CA HIS A 22 -9.05 -1.82 0.28
C HIS A 22 -8.19 -0.60 -0.06
N TYR A 23 -8.81 0.57 -0.10
CA TYR A 23 -8.17 1.88 -0.30
C TYR A 23 -7.98 2.54 1.06
N LEU A 24 -6.78 2.43 1.63
CA LEU A 24 -6.44 2.99 2.93
C LEU A 24 -5.76 4.35 2.77
N SER A 25 -6.33 5.40 3.37
CA SER A 25 -5.78 6.76 3.32
C SER A 25 -5.87 7.45 4.67
N GLY A 26 -4.86 8.28 4.98
CA GLY A 26 -4.90 9.20 6.12
C GLY A 26 -5.83 10.41 5.93
N SER A 27 -6.43 10.54 4.74
CA SER A 27 -7.39 11.59 4.39
C SER A 27 -8.68 11.51 5.24
N PRO A 28 -9.34 12.65 5.50
CA PRO A 28 -10.61 12.66 6.21
C PRO A 28 -11.76 12.04 5.43
N TRP A 29 -12.75 11.51 6.15
CA TRP A 29 -13.95 10.87 5.59
C TRP A 29 -14.73 11.77 4.60
N ASN A 30 -14.67 13.09 4.76
CA ASN A 30 -15.32 14.04 3.85
C ASN A 30 -14.82 13.92 2.40
N LEU A 31 -13.61 13.40 2.19
CA LEU A 31 -13.07 13.14 0.86
C LEU A 31 -13.58 11.83 0.25
N PHE A 32 -14.45 11.07 0.92
CA PHE A 32 -15.00 9.82 0.40
C PHE A 32 -15.65 9.99 -0.97
N ARG A 33 -16.53 10.98 -1.15
CA ARG A 33 -17.24 11.19 -2.43
C ARG A 33 -16.28 11.58 -3.57
N PRO A 34 -15.39 12.58 -3.41
CA PRO A 34 -14.36 12.87 -4.40
C PRO A 34 -13.49 11.66 -4.77
N LEU A 35 -13.03 10.89 -3.77
CA LEU A 35 -12.19 9.71 -3.99
C LEU A 35 -12.95 8.59 -4.70
N LEU A 36 -14.20 8.35 -4.33
CA LEU A 36 -15.06 7.36 -4.99
C LEU A 36 -15.24 7.74 -6.47
N ASN A 37 -15.59 8.99 -6.76
CA ASN A 37 -15.77 9.46 -8.14
C ASN A 37 -14.47 9.30 -8.94
N PHE A 38 -13.32 9.69 -8.38
CA PHE A 38 -12.02 9.50 -9.00
C PHE A 38 -11.76 8.02 -9.34
N THR A 39 -11.97 7.11 -8.38
CA THR A 39 -11.74 5.68 -8.64
C THR A 39 -12.67 5.13 -9.73
N GLN A 40 -13.91 5.61 -9.81
CA GLN A 40 -14.86 5.20 -10.85
C GLN A 40 -14.49 5.76 -12.22
N GLU A 41 -14.15 7.05 -12.30
CA GLU A 41 -13.75 7.74 -13.53
C GLU A 41 -12.51 7.10 -14.14
N PHE A 42 -11.50 6.82 -13.31
CA PHE A 42 -10.23 6.20 -13.75
C PHE A 42 -10.25 4.67 -13.71
N LYS A 43 -11.44 4.06 -13.53
CA LYS A 43 -11.69 2.61 -13.61
C LYS A 43 -10.81 1.78 -12.67
N PHE A 44 -10.54 2.28 -11.48
CA PHE A 44 -9.93 1.47 -10.43
C PHE A 44 -10.88 0.35 -9.99
N PRO A 45 -10.37 -0.82 -9.55
CA PRO A 45 -11.22 -1.89 -9.06
C PRO A 45 -12.13 -1.42 -7.91
N PRO A 46 -13.40 -1.86 -7.87
CA PRO A 46 -14.28 -1.53 -6.74
C PRO A 46 -13.70 -2.08 -5.44
N GLY A 47 -13.75 -1.28 -4.37
CA GLY A 47 -13.15 -1.64 -3.09
C GLY A 47 -13.64 -0.77 -1.95
N GLN A 48 -13.31 -1.19 -0.73
CA GLN A 48 -13.65 -0.45 0.48
C GLN A 48 -12.69 0.70 0.70
N PHE A 49 -13.21 1.90 0.99
CA PHE A 49 -12.41 3.02 1.46
C PHE A 49 -12.28 3.00 2.98
N ILE A 50 -11.05 3.10 3.48
CA ILE A 50 -10.72 3.22 4.89
C ILE A 50 -10.07 4.58 5.07
N LEU A 51 -10.87 5.55 5.51
CA LEU A 51 -10.47 6.95 5.69
C LEU A 51 -10.53 7.34 7.16
N ARG A 52 -9.82 8.41 7.51
CA ARG A 52 -9.70 8.91 8.86
C ARG A 52 -10.95 9.71 9.26
N ASP A 53 -11.34 9.62 10.53
CA ASP A 53 -12.39 10.47 11.08
C ASP A 53 -11.85 11.89 11.32
N LEU A 54 -12.66 12.90 11.02
CA LEU A 54 -12.31 14.32 11.16
C LEU A 54 -11.98 14.69 12.60
N ALA A 55 -12.66 14.08 13.58
CA ALA A 55 -12.44 14.36 15.00
C ALA A 55 -11.01 14.03 15.48
N VAL A 56 -10.25 13.28 14.68
CA VAL A 56 -8.86 12.88 15.01
C VAL A 56 -7.85 13.87 14.41
N LEU A 57 -8.26 14.95 13.73
CA LEU A 57 -7.34 15.88 13.06
C LEU A 57 -6.81 17.04 13.94
N ASP A 58 -7.09 17.03 15.24
CA ASP A 58 -6.63 18.09 16.16
C ASP A 58 -5.13 17.91 16.50
N GLY A 59 -4.24 18.71 15.90
CA GLY A 59 -2.81 18.68 16.24
C GLY A 59 -1.87 19.42 15.29
N SER A 60 -0.57 19.42 15.62
CA SER A 60 0.50 19.97 14.77
C SER A 60 0.77 19.07 13.54
N PHE A 61 1.51 19.56 12.55
CA PHE A 61 1.86 18.76 11.35
C PHE A 61 2.65 17.48 11.70
N ILE A 62 3.50 17.52 12.73
CA ILE A 62 4.25 16.34 13.21
C ILE A 62 3.30 15.33 13.87
N ASP A 63 2.34 15.82 14.66
CA ASP A 63 1.30 14.98 15.26
C ASP A 63 0.44 14.33 14.19
N PHE A 64 0.10 15.07 13.14
CA PHE A 64 -0.66 14.54 12.01
C PHE A 64 0.08 13.38 11.31
N LEU A 65 1.38 13.52 11.05
CA LEU A 65 2.19 12.47 10.42
C LEU A 65 2.33 11.22 11.30
N THR A 66 2.63 11.41 12.59
CA THR A 66 2.77 10.29 13.54
C THR A 66 1.43 9.57 13.74
N GLN A 67 0.34 10.31 13.87
CA GLN A 67 -1.01 9.74 13.95
C GLN A 67 -1.42 9.05 12.65
N SER A 68 -1.01 9.55 11.48
CA SER A 68 -1.27 8.88 10.19
C SER A 68 -0.59 7.51 10.11
N LYS A 69 0.67 7.43 10.57
CA LYS A 69 1.41 6.15 10.66
C LYS A 69 0.70 5.15 11.56
N THR A 70 0.39 5.55 12.79
CA THR A 70 -0.31 4.70 13.78
C THR A 70 -1.68 4.26 13.26
N TYR A 71 -2.46 5.19 12.72
CA TYR A 71 -3.76 4.91 12.12
C TYR A 71 -3.68 3.85 11.02
N LYS A 72 -2.79 4.03 10.02
CA LYS A 72 -2.66 3.08 8.92
C LYS A 72 -2.26 1.69 9.43
N LEU A 73 -1.29 1.63 10.35
CA LEU A 73 -0.84 0.37 10.96
C LEU A 73 -2.02 -0.35 11.64
N GLU A 74 -2.73 0.32 12.54
CA GLU A 74 -3.87 -0.26 13.27
C GLU A 74 -4.97 -0.77 12.33
N ARG A 75 -5.26 -0.06 11.24
CA ARG A 75 -6.25 -0.49 10.26
C ARG A 75 -5.83 -1.72 9.48
N ILE A 76 -4.56 -1.83 9.10
CA ILE A 76 -4.03 -3.03 8.45
C ILE A 76 -4.06 -4.23 9.42
N GLU A 77 -3.68 -4.02 10.68
CA GLU A 77 -3.74 -5.08 11.69
C GLU A 77 -5.17 -5.56 11.94
N LEU A 78 -6.13 -4.63 12.01
CA LEU A 78 -7.53 -4.98 12.16
C LEU A 78 -8.03 -5.82 10.97
N LEU A 79 -7.66 -5.48 9.73
CA LEU A 79 -7.98 -6.29 8.56
C LEU A 79 -7.39 -7.69 8.65
N LEU A 80 -6.10 -7.80 9.03
CA LEU A 80 -5.41 -9.09 9.16
C LEU A 80 -6.03 -9.97 10.24
N ARG A 81 -6.39 -9.38 11.39
CA ARG A 81 -7.07 -10.09 12.49
C ARG A 81 -8.48 -10.52 12.11
N SER A 82 -9.19 -9.71 11.32
CA SER A 82 -10.55 -10.03 10.86
C SER A 82 -10.56 -11.12 9.77
N PHE A 83 -9.46 -11.24 9.01
CA PHE A 83 -9.33 -12.19 7.91
C PHE A 83 -8.01 -12.98 7.99
N PRO A 84 -7.81 -13.81 9.04
CA PRO A 84 -6.51 -14.41 9.34
C PRO A 84 -5.97 -15.35 8.25
N ASN A 85 -6.85 -15.89 7.41
CA ASN A 85 -6.48 -16.80 6.31
C ASN A 85 -6.19 -16.08 4.99
N ARG A 86 -6.41 -14.75 4.91
CA ARG A 86 -6.13 -13.97 3.70
C ARG A 86 -4.66 -13.56 3.65
N LYS A 87 -4.16 -13.44 2.41
CA LYS A 87 -2.86 -12.86 2.12
C LYS A 87 -3.03 -11.42 1.64
N LEU A 88 -2.12 -10.54 2.06
CA LEU A 88 -2.07 -9.15 1.62
C LEU A 88 -1.02 -8.96 0.52
N ILE A 89 -1.44 -8.24 -0.51
CA ILE A 89 -0.57 -7.59 -1.49
C ILE A 89 -0.76 -6.09 -1.25
N MET A 90 0.33 -5.41 -0.87
CA MET A 90 0.29 -4.01 -0.45
C MET A 90 0.99 -3.13 -1.48
N PHE A 91 0.31 -2.05 -1.88
CA PHE A 91 0.86 -1.01 -2.76
C PHE A 91 0.83 0.32 -2.00
N GLY A 92 1.98 0.99 -1.94
CA GLY A 92 2.11 2.30 -1.31
C GLY A 92 3.12 3.16 -2.08
N ASP A 93 3.43 4.33 -1.55
CA ASP A 93 4.38 5.25 -2.18
C ASP A 93 5.48 5.74 -1.25
N SER A 94 6.53 6.32 -1.84
CA SER A 94 7.69 6.83 -1.13
C SER A 94 7.47 8.18 -0.46
N THR A 95 6.38 8.89 -0.76
CA THR A 95 6.13 10.24 -0.23
C THR A 95 5.61 10.22 1.21
N GLU A 96 4.90 9.15 1.58
CA GLU A 96 4.41 8.91 2.94
C GLU A 96 5.23 7.84 3.68
N ALA A 97 4.76 7.44 4.87
CA ALA A 97 5.40 6.43 5.74
C ALA A 97 5.05 4.97 5.36
N ASP A 98 4.55 4.72 4.14
CA ASP A 98 4.13 3.39 3.71
C ASP A 98 5.24 2.33 3.80
N PRO A 99 6.52 2.60 3.43
CA PRO A 99 7.60 1.63 3.61
C PRO A 99 7.74 1.19 5.07
N GLU A 100 7.75 2.14 6.00
CA GLU A 100 7.90 1.88 7.42
C GLU A 100 6.71 1.10 7.99
N ILE A 101 5.49 1.47 7.60
CA ILE A 101 4.25 0.79 8.03
C ILE A 101 4.24 -0.64 7.50
N TYR A 102 4.49 -0.83 6.20
CA TYR A 102 4.40 -2.15 5.57
C TYR A 102 5.52 -3.09 6.02
N GLY A 103 6.72 -2.57 6.26
CA GLY A 103 7.79 -3.34 6.87
C GLY A 103 7.43 -3.81 8.28
N GLU A 104 6.77 -2.96 9.07
CA GLU A 104 6.29 -3.32 10.41
C GLU A 104 5.19 -4.39 10.36
N VAL A 105 4.21 -4.24 9.46
CA VAL A 105 3.18 -5.26 9.20
C VAL A 105 3.80 -6.59 8.79
N ALA A 106 4.78 -6.58 7.88
CA ALA A 106 5.42 -7.81 7.40
C ALA A 106 6.23 -8.53 8.48
N ARG A 107 6.83 -7.80 9.42
CA ARG A 107 7.49 -8.39 10.59
C ARG A 107 6.49 -8.99 11.58
N ARG A 108 5.36 -8.32 11.82
CA ARG A 108 4.31 -8.78 12.76
C ARG A 108 3.47 -9.94 12.19
N PHE A 109 3.25 -9.96 10.88
CA PHE A 109 2.40 -10.94 10.19
C PHE A 109 3.09 -11.55 8.97
N PRO A 110 4.26 -12.21 9.15
CA PRO A 110 5.10 -12.68 8.05
C PRO A 110 4.39 -13.69 7.15
N ASN A 111 3.44 -14.46 7.70
CA ASN A 111 2.68 -15.44 6.96
C ASN A 111 1.52 -14.81 6.16
N ASN A 112 1.08 -13.60 6.49
CA ASN A 112 -0.04 -12.95 5.79
C ASN A 112 0.42 -12.01 4.68
N VAL A 113 1.65 -11.49 4.72
CA VAL A 113 2.14 -10.61 3.66
C VAL A 113 2.77 -11.43 2.52
N SER A 114 2.16 -11.36 1.33
CA SER A 114 2.69 -11.99 0.11
C SER A 114 3.61 -11.06 -0.67
N CYS A 115 3.26 -9.78 -0.78
CA CYS A 115 4.06 -8.82 -1.54
C CYS A 115 3.84 -7.38 -1.08
N ILE A 116 4.91 -6.59 -1.14
CA ILE A 116 4.92 -5.15 -0.86
C ILE A 116 5.56 -4.44 -2.05
N SER A 117 4.86 -3.49 -2.65
CA SER A 117 5.37 -2.71 -3.76
C SER A 117 5.30 -1.22 -3.42
N ILE A 118 6.46 -0.57 -3.31
CA ILE A 118 6.57 0.86 -3.02
C ILE A 118 6.87 1.63 -4.30
N ARG A 119 5.98 2.55 -4.67
CA ARG A 119 6.19 3.45 -5.80
C ARG A 119 7.16 4.56 -5.42
N ARG A 120 8.27 4.67 -6.16
CA ARG A 120 9.22 5.80 -6.11
C ARG A 120 8.60 6.98 -6.84
N VAL A 121 8.11 7.96 -6.09
CA VAL A 121 7.50 9.17 -6.63
C VAL A 121 8.55 10.27 -6.72
N THR A 122 8.79 10.77 -7.92
CA THR A 122 9.73 11.85 -8.23
C THR A 122 8.99 13.14 -8.59
N GLY A 123 9.65 14.30 -8.50
CA GLY A 123 9.11 15.56 -9.02
C GLY A 123 8.01 16.22 -8.20
N VAL A 124 7.69 15.71 -7.00
CA VAL A 124 6.70 16.31 -6.09
C VAL A 124 7.33 17.37 -5.19
N ASN A 125 8.50 17.07 -4.61
CA ASN A 125 9.23 18.02 -3.76
C ASN A 125 10.73 17.73 -3.79
N ALA A 126 11.48 18.51 -4.57
CA ALA A 126 12.92 18.33 -4.74
C ALA A 126 13.71 18.33 -3.42
N GLY A 127 13.25 19.10 -2.41
CA GLY A 127 13.90 19.17 -1.10
C GLY A 127 13.69 17.92 -0.24
N LYS A 128 12.62 17.15 -0.47
CA LYS A 128 12.32 15.89 0.26
C LYS A 128 12.69 14.64 -0.54
N GLU A 129 12.82 14.76 -1.85
CA GLU A 129 13.03 13.66 -2.77
C GLU A 129 14.26 12.82 -2.41
N LYS A 130 15.39 13.47 -2.09
CA LYS A 130 16.62 12.79 -1.67
C LYS A 130 16.40 11.84 -0.49
N THR A 131 15.59 12.25 0.49
CA THR A 131 15.30 11.44 1.68
C THR A 131 14.21 10.41 1.41
N GLN A 132 13.16 10.80 0.67
CA GLN A 132 12.02 9.94 0.36
C GLN A 132 12.40 8.76 -0.55
N LEU A 133 13.37 8.98 -1.44
CA LEU A 133 13.87 7.98 -2.39
C LEU A 133 15.20 7.35 -1.98
N ALA A 134 15.68 7.59 -0.75
CA ALA A 134 16.95 7.04 -0.30
C ALA A 134 16.85 5.51 -0.16
N ASP A 135 17.75 4.76 -0.80
CA ASP A 135 17.69 3.30 -0.76
C ASP A 135 17.90 2.77 0.67
N ASP A 136 18.75 3.44 1.47
CA ASP A 136 18.97 3.09 2.87
C ASP A 136 17.69 3.22 3.72
N ARG A 137 16.77 4.13 3.37
CA ARG A 137 15.45 4.24 4.01
C ARG A 137 14.64 2.98 3.77
N PHE A 138 14.56 2.49 2.53
CA PHE A 138 13.80 1.28 2.21
C PHE A 138 14.43 0.05 2.87
N GLU A 139 15.75 -0.10 2.84
CA GLU A 139 16.44 -1.20 3.51
C GLU A 139 16.21 -1.19 5.04
N LYS A 140 16.24 0.00 5.67
CA LYS A 140 15.89 0.14 7.09
C LYS A 140 14.42 -0.20 7.36
N ALA A 141 13.50 0.30 6.53
CA ALA A 141 12.07 0.07 6.68
C ALA A 141 11.72 -1.42 6.60
N PHE A 142 12.37 -2.15 5.68
CA PHE A 142 12.17 -3.58 5.45
C PHE A 142 13.24 -4.47 6.10
N ALA A 143 14.00 -3.96 7.08
CA ALA A 143 14.96 -4.77 7.83
C ALA A 143 14.27 -6.00 8.44
N ASN A 144 14.89 -7.17 8.31
CA ASN A 144 14.35 -8.47 8.73
C ASN A 144 13.03 -8.88 8.04
N VAL A 145 12.72 -8.30 6.88
CA VAL A 145 11.68 -8.79 5.97
C VAL A 145 12.38 -9.50 4.82
N ASP A 146 11.88 -10.68 4.46
CA ASP A 146 12.37 -11.44 3.31
C ASP A 146 12.40 -10.55 2.05
N LYS A 147 13.58 -10.41 1.44
CA LYS A 147 13.79 -9.55 0.27
C LYS A 147 12.86 -9.95 -0.87
N SER A 148 12.53 -11.23 -1.01
CA SER A 148 11.61 -11.72 -2.03
C SER A 148 10.18 -11.19 -1.88
N LYS A 149 9.80 -10.63 -0.73
CA LYS A 149 8.45 -10.12 -0.44
C LYS A 149 8.28 -8.63 -0.69
N TRP A 150 9.32 -7.90 -1.09
CA TRP A 150 9.19 -6.47 -1.35
C TRP A 150 10.01 -5.98 -2.53
N ARG A 151 9.55 -4.90 -3.14
CA ARG A 151 10.22 -4.19 -4.22
C ARG A 151 9.88 -2.70 -4.21
N THR A 152 10.73 -1.92 -4.86
CA THR A 152 10.41 -0.55 -5.29
C THR A 152 10.23 -0.52 -6.80
N PHE A 153 9.41 0.40 -7.30
CA PHE A 153 9.20 0.60 -8.75
C PHE A 153 8.92 2.08 -9.04
N ALA A 154 9.23 2.57 -10.24
CA ALA A 154 8.88 3.93 -10.64
C ALA A 154 7.57 3.94 -11.46
N ASP A 155 7.46 2.99 -12.39
CA ASP A 155 6.34 2.85 -13.31
C ASP A 155 5.56 1.54 -13.09
N ALA A 156 4.24 1.60 -13.28
CA ALA A 156 3.35 0.46 -13.09
C ALA A 156 3.66 -0.71 -14.03
N THR A 157 4.29 -0.45 -15.18
CA THR A 157 4.69 -1.47 -16.17
C THR A 157 5.83 -2.36 -15.70
N GLU A 158 6.61 -1.93 -14.69
CA GLU A 158 7.65 -2.76 -14.06
C GLU A 158 7.07 -3.93 -13.26
N ILE A 159 5.77 -3.88 -12.93
CA ILE A 159 5.08 -4.91 -12.17
C ILE A 159 4.34 -5.86 -13.11
N SER A 160 4.81 -7.11 -13.17
CA SER A 160 4.07 -8.19 -13.80
C SER A 160 2.87 -8.60 -12.93
N ALA A 161 1.67 -8.23 -13.37
CA ALA A 161 0.42 -8.66 -12.73
C ALA A 161 0.29 -10.20 -12.68
N ASP A 162 0.72 -10.89 -13.75
CA ASP A 162 0.63 -12.34 -13.87
C ASP A 162 1.56 -13.05 -12.88
N SER A 163 2.80 -12.55 -12.75
CA SER A 163 3.76 -13.08 -11.78
C SER A 163 3.25 -12.87 -10.35
N LEU A 164 2.72 -11.68 -10.08
CA LEU A 164 2.18 -11.33 -8.77
C LEU A 164 0.93 -12.15 -8.42
N ALA A 165 0.05 -12.43 -9.40
CA ALA A 165 -1.09 -13.32 -9.24
C ALA A 165 -0.68 -14.76 -8.90
N LYS A 166 0.47 -15.21 -9.42
CA LYS A 166 1.08 -16.51 -9.09
C LYS A 166 1.87 -16.51 -7.78
N GLY A 167 1.85 -15.39 -7.03
CA GLY A 167 2.53 -15.26 -5.74
C GLY A 167 3.99 -14.82 -5.81
N LEU A 168 4.49 -14.43 -6.99
CA LEU A 168 5.85 -13.95 -7.18
C LEU A 168 5.88 -12.43 -7.02
N CYS A 169 6.46 -11.93 -5.93
CA CYS A 169 6.55 -10.50 -5.67
C CYS A 169 7.73 -9.84 -6.39
N GLN A 170 8.82 -10.56 -6.63
CA GLN A 170 9.87 -10.09 -7.53
C GLN A 170 9.68 -10.76 -8.90
N ASN A 171 10.00 -10.04 -9.97
CA ASN A 171 10.03 -10.64 -11.30
C ASN A 171 11.18 -11.66 -11.32
N ALA A 172 10.91 -12.89 -11.77
CA ALA A 172 11.92 -13.91 -11.99
C ALA A 172 12.80 -13.59 -13.20
#